data_AF-A0A380BHC1-F1
#
_entry.id   AF-A0A380BHC1-F1
#
_cell.length_a   1.000
_cell.length_b   1.000
_cell.length_c   1.000
_cell.angle_alpha   90.00
_cell.angle_beta   90.00
_cell.angle_gamma   90.00
#
_symmetry.space_group_name_H-M   'P 1'
#
loop_
_entity.id
_entity.type
_entity.pdbx_description
1 polymer ?
#
loop_
_entity_poly.entity_id
_entity_poly.type
_entity_poly.pdbx_seq_one_letter_code
_entity_poly.pdbx_strand_id
1 'polypeptide(L)'
;MYRAKEEEPLRLLFNDVFYTYEKALFRLALNTCKDEHVAHDIVHDVFLKLWEIRQQLHEIKSIESFLFTMTRNKIMDHLRKVASDARLRQAIWESMQTIVDNHPAPVEYKEYKEILRKAVDNLPEQRKAIYLMRDEGYNYQEIADEFDISRHTVKNQISAAMKSIRGVFSKFLTF
;
A
#
# COMPACT_ATOMS: atom_id res chain seq x y z
N MET A 1 -13.83 14.98 -37.53
CA MET A 1 -12.48 15.55 -37.27
C MET A 1 -12.36 16.33 -35.95
N TYR A 2 -13.45 16.76 -35.28
CA TYR A 2 -13.35 17.47 -34.00
C TYR A 2 -13.10 16.57 -32.76
N ARG A 3 -13.56 15.31 -32.78
CA ARG A 3 -13.46 14.37 -31.64
C ARG A 3 -12.03 13.91 -31.29
N ALA A 4 -11.13 13.87 -32.27
CA ALA A 4 -9.76 13.39 -32.08
C ALA A 4 -8.82 14.43 -31.43
N LYS A 5 -9.16 15.73 -31.49
CA LYS A 5 -8.32 16.81 -30.94
C LYS A 5 -8.47 17.00 -29.43
N GLU A 6 -9.62 16.62 -28.87
CA GLU A 6 -9.89 16.67 -27.42
C GLU A 6 -9.44 15.39 -26.68
N GLU A 7 -9.26 14.28 -27.40
CA GLU A 7 -8.83 13.00 -26.82
C GLU A 7 -7.32 12.91 -26.55
N GLU A 8 -6.49 13.60 -27.35
CA GLU A 8 -5.03 13.70 -27.18
C GLU A 8 -4.60 14.20 -25.78
N PRO A 9 -5.06 15.36 -25.29
CA PRO A 9 -4.63 15.87 -23.97
C PRO A 9 -5.09 14.98 -22.81
N LEU A 10 -6.29 14.38 -22.90
CA LEU A 10 -6.78 13.44 -21.90
C LEU A 10 -5.97 12.15 -21.87
N ARG A 11 -5.51 11.70 -23.04
CA ARG A 11 -4.64 10.53 -23.17
C ARG A 11 -3.26 10.78 -22.59
N LEU A 12 -2.67 11.95 -22.83
CA LEU A 12 -1.38 12.33 -22.24
C LEU A 12 -1.48 12.42 -20.71
N LEU A 13 -2.52 13.09 -20.20
CA LEU A 13 -2.77 13.17 -18.75
C LEU A 13 -2.95 11.78 -18.13
N PHE A 14 -3.69 10.89 -18.80
CA PHE A 14 -3.85 9.52 -18.33
C PHE A 14 -2.51 8.77 -18.28
N ASN A 15 -1.68 8.89 -19.31
CA ASN A 15 -0.36 8.25 -19.35
C ASN A 15 0.54 8.77 -18.22
N ASP A 16 0.56 10.08 -17.99
CA ASP A 16 1.36 10.68 -16.91
C ASP A 16 0.94 10.13 -15.55
N VAL A 17 -0.37 10.06 -15.30
CA VAL A 17 -0.93 9.46 -14.08
C VAL A 17 -0.59 7.96 -14.00
N PHE A 18 -0.70 7.23 -15.10
CA PHE A 18 -0.35 5.81 -15.16
C PHE A 18 1.11 5.58 -14.77
N TYR A 19 2.05 6.19 -15.48
CA TYR A 19 3.48 6.03 -15.22
C TYR A 19 3.91 6.52 -13.82
N THR A 20 3.20 7.50 -13.27
CA THR A 20 3.48 8.02 -11.91
C THR A 20 3.06 7.02 -10.83
N TYR A 21 1.87 6.40 -10.95
CA TYR A 21 1.26 5.66 -9.85
C TYR A 21 1.27 4.14 -10.00
N GLU A 22 1.39 3.60 -11.22
CA GLU A 22 1.27 2.15 -11.49
C GLU A 22 2.15 1.31 -10.57
N LYS A 23 3.45 1.58 -10.51
CA LYS A 23 4.40 0.84 -9.65
C LYS A 23 4.08 0.95 -8.16
N ALA A 24 3.51 2.07 -7.71
CA ALA A 24 3.14 2.25 -6.30
C ALA A 24 1.87 1.46 -5.94
N LEU A 25 0.86 1.50 -6.81
CA LEU A 25 -0.39 0.76 -6.64
C LEU A 25 -0.17 -0.75 -6.77
N PHE A 26 0.67 -1.17 -7.72
CA PHE A 26 1.06 -2.57 -7.90
C PHE A 26 1.76 -3.11 -6.66
N ARG A 27 2.77 -2.39 -6.14
CA ARG A 27 3.44 -2.79 -4.90
C ARG A 27 2.49 -2.88 -3.72
N LEU A 28 1.54 -1.94 -3.60
CA LEU A 28 0.51 -2.00 -2.57
C LEU A 28 -0.34 -3.28 -2.71
N ALA A 29 -0.85 -3.56 -3.91
CA ALA A 29 -1.68 -4.73 -4.17
C ALA A 29 -0.92 -6.04 -3.97
N LEU A 30 0.30 -6.16 -4.49
CA LEU A 30 1.18 -7.32 -4.35
C LEU A 30 1.53 -7.59 -2.89
N ASN A 31 1.92 -6.54 -2.15
CA ASN A 31 2.29 -6.69 -0.74
C ASN A 31 1.12 -7.17 0.13
N THR A 32 -0.12 -6.90 -0.26
CA THR A 32 -1.31 -7.30 0.49
C THR A 32 -1.91 -8.63 0.00
N CYS A 33 -2.04 -8.83 -1.32
CA CYS A 33 -2.70 -10.01 -1.88
C CYS A 33 -1.75 -11.21 -2.01
N LYS A 34 -0.43 -10.98 -2.03
CA LYS A 34 0.61 -12.02 -2.20
C LYS A 34 0.47 -12.87 -3.48
N ASP A 35 -0.18 -12.29 -4.48
CA ASP A 35 -0.40 -12.89 -5.80
C ASP A 35 -0.17 -11.80 -6.85
N GLU A 36 0.74 -12.07 -7.79
CA GLU A 36 1.16 -11.15 -8.84
C GLU A 36 0.07 -10.92 -9.88
N HIS A 37 -0.66 -11.97 -10.27
CA HIS A 37 -1.76 -11.86 -11.22
C HIS A 37 -2.88 -11.01 -10.64
N VAL A 38 -3.26 -11.27 -9.39
CA VAL A 38 -4.26 -10.46 -8.68
C VAL A 38 -3.82 -9.01 -8.55
N ALA A 39 -2.53 -8.76 -8.26
CA ALA A 39 -2.01 -7.41 -8.15
C ALA A 39 -2.10 -6.66 -9.50
N HIS A 40 -1.74 -7.32 -10.61
CA HIS A 40 -1.91 -6.75 -11.94
C HIS A 40 -3.38 -6.47 -12.28
N ASP A 41 -4.28 -7.41 -12.01
CA ASP A 41 -5.72 -7.25 -12.27
C ASP A 41 -6.31 -6.06 -11.50
N ILE A 42 -5.96 -5.92 -10.22
CA ILE A 42 -6.43 -4.79 -9.39
C ILE A 42 -5.97 -3.46 -9.97
N VAL A 43 -4.69 -3.35 -10.35
CA VAL A 43 -4.13 -2.12 -10.93
C VAL A 43 -4.77 -1.83 -12.28
N HIS A 44 -4.92 -2.86 -13.13
CA HIS A 44 -5.55 -2.74 -14.43
C HIS A 44 -6.97 -2.19 -14.29
N ASP A 45 -7.78 -2.77 -13.40
CA ASP A 45 -9.15 -2.31 -13.18
C ASP A 45 -9.21 -0.87 -12.65
N VAL A 46 -8.29 -0.46 -11.78
CA VAL A 46 -8.23 0.92 -11.25
C VAL A 46 -8.00 1.90 -12.39
N PHE A 47 -7.04 1.62 -13.27
CA PHE A 47 -6.75 2.47 -14.41
C PHE A 47 -7.83 2.42 -15.48
N LEU A 48 -8.45 1.25 -15.70
CA LEU A 48 -9.60 1.14 -16.59
C LEU A 48 -10.76 2.01 -16.07
N LYS A 49 -11.00 1.99 -14.76
CA LYS A 49 -12.02 2.85 -14.16
C LYS A 49 -11.69 4.33 -14.26
N LEU A 50 -10.41 4.70 -14.05
CA LEU A 50 -9.94 6.06 -14.26
C LEU A 50 -10.18 6.52 -15.72
N TRP A 51 -9.91 5.64 -16.68
CA TRP A 51 -10.14 5.92 -18.10
C TRP A 51 -11.63 6.12 -18.40
N GLU A 52 -12.52 5.31 -17.84
CA GLU A 52 -13.98 5.49 -18.01
C GLU A 52 -14.44 6.88 -17.56
N ILE A 53 -13.95 7.34 -16.41
CA ILE A 53 -14.33 8.63 -15.83
C ILE A 53 -13.43 9.79 -16.30
N ARG A 54 -12.60 9.59 -17.33
CA ARG A 54 -11.57 10.57 -17.74
C ARG A 54 -12.11 11.97 -18.03
N GLN A 55 -13.35 12.07 -18.52
CA GLN A 55 -14.02 13.34 -18.80
C GLN A 55 -14.36 14.13 -17.52
N GLN A 56 -14.46 13.44 -16.38
CA GLN A 56 -14.78 13.99 -15.06
C GLN A 56 -13.55 14.13 -14.17
N LEU A 57 -12.33 13.89 -14.68
CA LEU A 57 -11.10 13.99 -13.87
C LEU A 57 -10.92 15.37 -13.23
N HIS A 58 -11.40 16.42 -13.91
CA HIS A 58 -11.36 17.79 -13.41
C HIS A 58 -12.20 18.01 -12.13
N GLU A 59 -13.15 17.12 -11.83
CA GLU A 59 -13.96 17.14 -10.60
C GLU A 59 -13.25 16.43 -9.43
N ILE A 60 -12.19 15.66 -9.69
CA ILE A 60 -11.45 14.91 -8.66
C ILE A 60 -10.47 15.85 -7.95
N LYS A 61 -10.71 16.11 -6.66
CA LYS A 61 -9.84 16.97 -5.83
C LYS A 61 -8.40 16.46 -5.72
N SER A 62 -8.21 15.14 -5.72
CA SER A 62 -6.89 14.50 -5.65
C SER A 62 -6.92 13.16 -6.37
N ILE A 63 -6.26 13.09 -7.52
CA ILE A 63 -6.11 11.86 -8.31
C ILE A 63 -5.39 10.79 -7.48
N GLU A 64 -4.36 11.16 -6.73
CA GLU A 64 -3.66 10.24 -5.82
C GLU A 64 -4.62 9.61 -4.81
N SER A 65 -5.39 10.43 -4.08
CA SER A 65 -6.34 9.92 -3.07
C SER A 65 -7.39 9.00 -3.70
N PHE A 66 -7.89 9.36 -4.88
CA PHE A 66 -8.82 8.54 -5.64
C PHE A 66 -8.24 7.17 -5.98
N LEU A 67 -7.04 7.13 -6.59
CA LEU A 67 -6.37 5.91 -7.01
C LEU A 67 -6.08 4.98 -5.82
N PHE A 68 -5.45 5.50 -4.76
CA PHE A 68 -5.13 4.70 -3.58
C PHE A 68 -6.38 4.18 -2.85
N THR A 69 -7.45 4.98 -2.79
CA THR A 69 -8.72 4.53 -2.20
C THR A 69 -9.34 3.42 -3.02
N MET A 70 -9.38 3.56 -4.35
CA MET A 70 -9.95 2.55 -5.25
C MET A 70 -9.16 1.24 -5.20
N THR A 71 -7.82 1.31 -5.23
CA THR A 71 -6.96 0.14 -5.09
C THR A 71 -7.19 -0.57 -3.75
N ARG A 72 -7.27 0.17 -2.63
CA ARG A 72 -7.58 -0.40 -1.31
C ARG A 72 -8.94 -1.10 -1.28
N ASN A 73 -9.97 -0.50 -1.87
CA ASN A 73 -11.29 -1.11 -1.91
C ASN A 73 -11.26 -2.45 -2.65
N LYS A 74 -10.62 -2.50 -3.83
CA LYS A 74 -10.47 -3.75 -4.60
C LYS A 74 -9.66 -4.81 -3.86
N ILE A 75 -8.58 -4.42 -3.19
CA ILE A 75 -7.82 -5.33 -2.31
C ILE A 75 -8.74 -5.91 -1.24
N MET A 76 -9.54 -5.07 -0.56
CA MET A 76 -10.46 -5.53 0.48
C MET A 76 -11.53 -6.49 -0.07
N ASP A 77 -12.05 -6.22 -1.26
CA ASP A 77 -13.02 -7.11 -1.92
C ASP A 77 -12.40 -8.46 -2.28
N HIS A 78 -11.16 -8.46 -2.77
CA HIS A 78 -10.40 -9.68 -3.00
C HIS A 78 -10.17 -10.46 -1.70
N LEU A 79 -9.69 -9.80 -0.64
CA LEU A 79 -9.45 -10.45 0.65
C LEU A 79 -10.71 -11.04 1.28
N ARG A 80 -11.86 -10.37 1.15
CA ARG A 80 -13.16 -10.91 1.59
C ARG A 80 -13.50 -12.20 0.84
N LYS A 81 -13.25 -12.24 -0.48
CA LYS A 81 -13.46 -13.43 -1.31
C LYS A 81 -12.55 -14.59 -0.87
N VAL A 82 -11.27 -14.30 -0.65
CA VAL A 82 -10.28 -15.26 -0.10
C VAL A 82 -10.74 -15.78 1.27
N ALA A 83 -11.16 -14.92 2.17
CA ALA A 83 -11.64 -15.31 3.50
C ALA A 83 -12.88 -16.24 3.42
N SER A 84 -13.72 -16.09 2.39
CA SER A 84 -14.87 -16.97 2.17
C SER A 84 -14.56 -18.27 1.41
N ASP A 85 -13.41 -18.37 0.72
CA ASP A 85 -13.08 -19.49 -0.18
C ASP A 85 -11.82 -20.26 0.26
N ALA A 86 -11.99 -21.50 0.69
CA ALA A 86 -10.89 -22.36 1.15
C ALA A 86 -9.87 -22.72 0.05
N ARG A 87 -10.31 -22.84 -1.21
CA ARG A 87 -9.42 -23.16 -2.33
C ARG A 87 -8.54 -21.98 -2.67
N LEU A 88 -9.11 -20.77 -2.65
CA LEU A 88 -8.37 -19.55 -2.92
C LEU A 88 -7.33 -19.26 -1.82
N ARG A 89 -7.62 -19.58 -0.55
CA ARG A 89 -6.65 -19.53 0.53
C ARG A 89 -5.44 -20.45 0.29
N GLN A 90 -5.70 -21.69 -0.15
CA GLN A 90 -4.65 -22.66 -0.42
C GLN A 90 -3.75 -22.20 -1.59
N ALA A 91 -4.33 -21.68 -2.67
CA ALA A 91 -3.58 -21.16 -3.81
C ALA A 91 -2.65 -19.99 -3.43
N ILE A 92 -3.11 -19.08 -2.56
CA ILE A 92 -2.29 -17.97 -2.05
C ILE A 92 -1.16 -18.49 -1.15
N TRP A 93 -1.43 -19.52 -0.34
CA TRP A 93 -0.38 -20.13 0.48
C TRP A 93 0.74 -20.73 -0.37
N GLU A 94 0.40 -21.39 -1.47
CA GLU A 94 1.35 -21.96 -2.42
C GLU A 94 2.13 -20.89 -3.20
N SER A 95 1.46 -19.80 -3.61
CA SER A 95 2.14 -18.66 -4.26
C SER A 95 3.16 -17.99 -3.32
N MET A 96 2.82 -17.86 -2.03
CA MET A 96 3.71 -17.28 -1.03
C MET A 96 5.00 -18.08 -0.87
N GLN A 97 4.96 -19.41 -0.93
CA GLN A 97 6.16 -20.24 -0.86
C GLN A 97 7.07 -20.01 -2.08
N THR A 98 6.47 -19.88 -3.27
CA THR A 98 7.21 -19.67 -4.53
C THR A 98 7.91 -18.31 -4.60
N ILE A 99 7.32 -17.27 -4.00
CA ILE A 99 7.89 -15.91 -3.97
C ILE A 99 9.10 -15.82 -3.04
N VAL A 100 9.08 -16.54 -1.90
CA VAL A 100 10.20 -16.54 -0.93
C VAL A 100 11.46 -17.17 -1.53
N ASP A 101 11.30 -18.16 -2.39
CA ASP A 101 12.43 -18.93 -2.93
C ASP A 101 13.09 -18.31 -4.19
N ASN A 102 12.38 -17.47 -4.96
CA ASN A 102 12.84 -17.08 -6.30
C ASN A 102 13.32 -15.63 -6.48
N HIS A 103 13.19 -14.76 -5.47
CA HIS A 103 13.63 -13.38 -5.60
C HIS A 103 14.56 -12.94 -4.46
N PRO A 104 15.90 -12.89 -4.70
CA PRO A 104 16.75 -12.10 -3.83
C PRO A 104 16.24 -10.66 -3.91
N ALA A 105 15.78 -10.15 -2.78
CA ALA A 105 15.39 -8.75 -2.65
C ALA A 105 16.46 -7.85 -3.31
N PRO A 106 16.06 -6.89 -4.18
CA PRO A 106 16.98 -5.92 -4.76
C PRO A 106 17.87 -5.31 -3.67
N VAL A 107 19.12 -4.97 -3.99
CA VAL A 107 20.07 -4.39 -3.02
C VAL A 107 19.46 -3.18 -2.30
N GLU A 108 18.76 -2.33 -3.05
CA GLU A 108 17.99 -1.18 -2.54
C GLU A 108 16.91 -1.57 -1.52
N TYR A 109 16.27 -2.73 -1.68
CA TYR A 109 15.28 -3.24 -0.73
C TYR A 109 15.91 -3.76 0.56
N LYS A 110 17.09 -4.39 0.47
CA LYS A 110 17.84 -4.82 1.67
C LYS A 110 18.28 -3.61 2.49
N GLU A 111 18.85 -2.61 1.84
CA GLU A 111 19.26 -1.36 2.47
C GLU A 111 18.07 -0.62 3.08
N TYR A 112 16.95 -0.52 2.34
CA TYR A 112 15.71 0.05 2.86
C TYR A 112 15.21 -0.69 4.10
N LYS A 113 15.22 -2.03 4.08
CA LYS A 113 14.78 -2.86 5.21
C LYS A 113 15.70 -2.71 6.42
N GLU A 114 17.00 -2.56 6.21
CA GLU A 114 17.95 -2.27 7.28
C GLU A 114 17.74 -0.89 7.90
N ILE A 115 17.51 0.14 7.08
CA ILE A 115 17.21 1.49 7.56
C ILE A 115 15.89 1.49 8.34
N LEU A 116 14.86 0.82 7.83
CA LEU A 116 13.57 0.66 8.51
C LEU A 116 13.76 0.00 9.88
N ARG A 117 14.50 -1.12 9.91
CA ARG A 117 14.79 -1.85 11.15
C ARG A 117 15.50 -0.97 12.16
N LYS A 118 16.57 -0.26 11.75
CA LYS A 118 17.28 0.70 12.62
C LYS A 118 16.35 1.81 13.11
N ALA A 119 15.45 2.31 12.27
CA ALA A 119 14.50 3.34 12.65
C ALA A 119 13.49 2.86 13.69
N VAL A 120 12.99 1.62 13.56
CA VAL A 120 12.09 0.98 14.52
C VAL A 120 12.83 0.65 15.83
N ASP A 121 14.07 0.18 15.75
CA ASP A 121 14.91 -0.11 16.93
C ASP A 121 15.25 1.13 17.76
N ASN A 122 15.24 2.32 17.15
CA ASN A 122 15.43 3.59 17.85
C ASN A 122 14.15 4.14 18.52
N LEU A 123 13.01 3.47 18.38
CA LEU A 123 11.80 3.87 19.09
C LEU A 123 11.89 3.47 20.57
N PRO A 124 11.31 4.25 21.50
CA PRO A 124 11.14 3.82 22.89
C PRO A 124 10.38 2.49 22.96
N GLU A 125 10.73 1.59 23.89
CA GLU A 125 10.23 0.21 23.93
C GLU A 125 8.71 0.10 23.81
N GLN A 126 7.95 0.84 24.63
CA GLN A 126 6.50 0.80 24.59
C GLN A 126 5.93 1.24 23.22
N ARG A 127 6.56 2.24 22.60
CA ARG A 127 6.14 2.73 21.27
C ARG A 127 6.52 1.73 20.17
N LYS A 128 7.68 1.09 20.29
CA LYS A 128 8.12 0.01 19.40
C LYS A 128 7.13 -1.14 19.45
N ALA A 129 6.75 -1.60 20.65
CA ALA A 129 5.81 -2.69 20.83
C ALA A 129 4.41 -2.36 20.25
N ILE A 130 3.88 -1.17 20.54
CA ILE A 130 2.62 -0.68 19.95
C ILE A 130 2.70 -0.62 18.41
N TYR A 131 3.82 -0.15 17.86
CA TYR A 131 4.03 -0.11 16.40
C TYR A 131 4.06 -1.52 15.79
N LEU A 132 4.80 -2.46 16.41
CA LEU A 132 4.92 -3.84 15.92
C LEU A 132 3.57 -4.56 15.95
N MET A 133 2.80 -4.48 17.04
CA MET A 133 1.45 -5.04 17.07
C MET A 133 0.57 -4.43 15.99
N ARG A 134 0.70 -3.13 15.71
CA ARG A 134 -0.06 -2.53 14.62
C ARG A 134 0.36 -3.04 13.25
N ASP A 135 1.66 -3.27 13.04
CA ASP A 135 2.24 -3.85 11.82
C ASP A 135 1.80 -5.32 11.63
N GLU A 136 1.66 -6.07 12.72
CA GLU A 136 1.13 -7.43 12.78
C GLU A 136 -0.39 -7.52 12.55
N GLY A 137 -1.08 -6.38 12.47
CA GLY A 137 -2.48 -6.29 12.06
C GLY A 137 -3.48 -6.02 13.18
N TYR A 138 -3.05 -5.96 14.44
CA TYR A 138 -3.93 -5.66 15.57
C TYR A 138 -4.58 -4.29 15.42
N ASN A 139 -5.87 -4.20 15.76
CA ASN A 139 -6.63 -2.96 15.71
C ASN A 139 -6.33 -2.08 16.94
N TYR A 140 -6.70 -0.79 16.87
CA TYR A 140 -6.35 0.15 17.95
C TYR A 140 -7.02 -0.15 19.29
N GLN A 141 -8.14 -0.88 19.30
CA GLN A 141 -8.79 -1.31 20.53
C GLN A 141 -8.06 -2.50 21.15
N GLU A 142 -7.69 -3.51 20.35
CA GLU A 142 -6.90 -4.66 20.83
C GLU A 142 -5.56 -4.23 21.45
N ILE A 143 -4.87 -3.27 20.83
CA ILE A 143 -3.62 -2.72 21.36
C ILE A 143 -3.88 -1.88 22.63
N ALA A 144 -5.00 -1.16 22.68
CA ALA A 144 -5.38 -0.38 23.86
C ALA A 144 -5.61 -1.29 25.06
N ASP A 145 -6.30 -2.40 24.85
CA ASP A 145 -6.61 -3.40 25.87
C ASP A 145 -5.33 -4.12 26.36
N GLU A 146 -4.41 -4.47 25.44
CA GLU A 146 -3.13 -5.13 25.78
C GLU A 146 -2.22 -4.26 26.68
N PHE A 147 -2.17 -2.95 26.41
CA PHE A 147 -1.30 -2.03 27.14
C PHE A 147 -1.99 -1.25 28.26
N ASP A 148 -3.28 -1.52 28.53
CA ASP A 148 -4.14 -0.78 29.46
C ASP A 148 -4.09 0.75 29.25
N ILE A 149 -4.26 1.18 27.99
CA ILE A 149 -4.26 2.59 27.58
C ILE A 149 -5.47 2.91 26.72
N SER A 150 -5.79 4.20 26.57
CA SER A 150 -6.89 4.59 25.68
C SER A 150 -6.56 4.34 24.21
N ARG A 151 -7.58 4.02 23.39
CA ARG A 151 -7.50 3.96 21.92
C ARG A 151 -6.91 5.24 21.31
N HIS A 152 -7.20 6.39 21.91
CA HIS A 152 -6.62 7.68 21.50
C HIS A 152 -5.12 7.73 21.75
N THR A 153 -4.65 7.20 22.89
CA THR A 153 -3.23 7.07 23.22
C THR A 153 -2.51 6.17 22.21
N VAL A 154 -3.10 5.04 21.82
CA VAL A 154 -2.55 4.14 20.78
C VAL A 154 -2.36 4.90 19.47
N LYS A 155 -3.39 5.62 19.00
CA LYS A 155 -3.31 6.43 17.76
C LYS A 155 -2.17 7.46 17.82
N ASN A 156 -1.97 8.10 18.96
CA ASN A 156 -0.90 9.07 19.16
C ASN A 156 0.48 8.41 19.16
N GLN A 157 0.62 7.25 19.80
CA GLN A 157 1.88 6.49 19.80
C GLN A 157 2.26 6.02 18.38
N ILE A 158 1.28 5.52 17.61
CA ILE A 158 1.50 5.15 16.21
C ILE A 158 1.91 6.37 15.37
N SER A 159 1.23 7.49 15.55
CA SER A 159 1.55 8.73 14.82
C SER A 159 2.96 9.23 15.17
N ALA A 160 3.35 9.16 16.44
CA ALA A 160 4.70 9.49 16.89
C ALA A 160 5.76 8.52 16.33
N ALA A 161 5.46 7.22 16.28
CA ALA A 161 6.34 6.21 15.69
C ALA A 161 6.61 6.51 14.22
N MET A 162 5.55 6.77 13.44
CA MET A 162 5.67 7.11 12.02
C MET A 162 6.49 8.39 11.78
N LYS A 163 6.34 9.41 12.65
CA LYS A 163 7.13 10.63 12.57
C LYS A 163 8.62 10.36 12.83
N SER A 164 8.95 9.58 13.85
CA SER A 164 10.32 9.17 14.17
C SER A 164 10.94 8.37 13.02
N ILE A 165 10.22 7.37 12.50
CA ILE A 165 10.68 6.54 11.39
C ILE A 165 10.95 7.40 10.15
N ARG A 166 10.01 8.27 9.76
CA ARG A 166 10.18 9.18 8.62
C ARG A 166 11.39 10.10 8.77
N GLY A 167 11.64 10.61 9.99
CA GLY A 167 12.80 11.46 10.26
C GLY A 167 14.15 10.76 10.05
N VAL A 168 14.21 9.44 10.26
CA VAL A 168 15.41 8.65 9.94
C VAL A 168 15.58 8.56 8.42
N PHE A 169 14.53 8.22 7.67
CA PHE A 169 14.59 8.13 6.21
C PHE A 169 14.95 9.46 5.54
N SER A 170 14.45 10.60 6.04
CA SER A 170 14.79 11.92 5.49
C SER A 170 16.29 12.22 5.58
N LYS A 171 16.99 11.77 6.63
CA LYS A 171 18.44 11.93 6.75
C LYS A 171 19.24 11.11 5.73
N PHE A 172 18.66 10.02 5.21
CA PHE A 172 19.30 9.14 4.22
C PHE A 172 18.98 9.53 2.77
N LEU A 173 17.87 10.26 2.52
CA LEU A 173 17.41 10.65 1.17
C LEU A 173 17.86 12.06 0.72
N THR A 174 18.78 12.72 1.46
CA THR A 174 19.26 14.09 1.12
C THR A 174 20.60 14.06 0.37
N PHE A 175 20.78 13.12 -0.57
CA PHE A 175 21.96 13.07 -1.46
C PHE A 175 21.55 13.25 -2.91
#